data_AF-A0A534TTT3-F1
#
_entry.id   AF-A0A534TTT3-F1
#
_cell.length_a   1.000
_cell.length_b   1.000
_cell.length_c   1.000
_cell.angle_alpha   90.00
_cell.angle_beta   90.00
_cell.angle_gamma   90.00
#
_symmetry.space_group_name_H-M   'P 1'
#
loop_
_entity.id
_entity.type
_entity.pdbx_description
1 polymer ?
#
loop_
_entity_poly.entity_id
_entity_poly.type
_entity_poly.pdbx_seq_one_letter_code
_entity_poly.pdbx_strand_id
1 'polypeptide(L)'
;MVEYRSAEGKQDRYPSLVTELMQLKVDVFVSPAPQAILAAKQATKTIPIVIVTTEDPVAAGIVDSLARPGGNVTGLTRLTRELSGKRLELLKEVVPRITRVGVLWTQGSTGLKDYEAAARALKVQIQSLEVRGPNPDFEGAFQAVVKAHVSALITVNSAFLLRYPKRIADLAIKNRLASMYEQRQYVEAGGLVSYAASDADSFRRAAVFVDKILNGAKPADLPVEQPTKFEFVINLKTAKQIGLTIPPNVLAR
;
A
#
# COMPACT_ATOMS: atom_id res chain seq x y z
N MET A 1 25.47 9.47 11.39
CA MET A 1 25.83 8.87 10.09
C MET A 1 24.71 7.90 9.70
N VAL A 2 24.39 7.73 8.42
CA VAL A 2 23.31 6.82 7.97
C VAL A 2 23.93 5.72 7.12
N GLU A 3 23.75 4.47 7.54
CA GLU A 3 24.14 3.28 6.79
C GLU A 3 22.95 2.73 6.02
N TYR A 4 23.07 2.62 4.70
CA TYR A 4 21.97 2.19 3.83
C TYR A 4 22.28 0.85 3.17
N ARG A 5 21.26 -0.02 3.07
CA ARG A 5 21.30 -1.30 2.34
C ARG A 5 20.03 -1.48 1.52
N SER A 6 20.18 -2.01 0.31
CA SER A 6 19.06 -2.34 -0.58
C SER A 6 19.12 -3.81 -0.97
N ALA A 7 17.97 -4.49 -0.89
CA ALA A 7 17.81 -5.85 -1.38
C ALA A 7 17.66 -5.91 -2.92
N GLU A 8 17.50 -4.77 -3.61
CA GLU A 8 17.30 -4.69 -5.06
C GLU A 8 16.18 -5.62 -5.56
N GLY A 9 15.11 -5.75 -4.77
CA GLY A 9 13.96 -6.60 -5.07
C GLY A 9 14.15 -8.10 -4.79
N LYS A 10 15.31 -8.53 -4.27
CA LYS A 10 15.61 -9.95 -3.97
C LYS A 10 15.40 -10.25 -2.48
N GLN A 11 14.30 -10.91 -2.15
CA GLN A 11 13.87 -11.13 -0.76
C GLN A 11 14.88 -11.95 0.08
N ASP A 12 15.59 -12.88 -0.56
CA ASP A 12 16.61 -13.74 0.04
C ASP A 12 17.85 -12.97 0.53
N ARG A 13 18.04 -11.72 0.10
CA ARG A 13 19.16 -10.87 0.57
C ARG A 13 18.92 -10.23 1.93
N TYR A 14 17.68 -10.15 2.43
CA TYR A 14 17.40 -9.41 3.66
C TYR A 14 18.17 -9.91 4.89
N PRO A 15 18.29 -11.23 5.17
CA PRO A 15 19.03 -11.71 6.34
C PRO A 15 20.50 -11.29 6.37
N SER A 16 21.21 -11.36 5.24
CA SER A 16 22.63 -10.96 5.19
C SER A 16 22.80 -9.45 5.33
N LEU A 17 21.96 -8.66 4.65
CA LEU A 17 22.00 -7.19 4.75
C LEU A 17 21.70 -6.69 6.17
N VAL A 18 20.75 -7.32 6.86
CA VAL A 18 20.48 -7.03 8.27
C VAL A 18 21.68 -7.40 9.13
N THR A 19 22.27 -8.58 8.92
CA THR A 19 23.45 -9.04 9.67
C THR A 19 24.61 -8.05 9.55
N GLU A 20 24.89 -7.54 8.35
CA GLU A 20 25.90 -6.49 8.15
C GLU A 20 25.62 -5.25 8.99
N LEU A 21 24.38 -4.75 8.98
CA LEU A 21 23.98 -3.58 9.76
C LEU A 21 24.08 -3.82 11.28
N MET A 22 23.76 -5.03 11.75
CA MET A 22 23.91 -5.39 13.16
C MET A 22 25.38 -5.43 13.58
N GLN A 23 26.27 -5.93 12.71
CA GLN A 23 27.72 -5.97 12.95
C GLN A 23 28.36 -4.58 13.00
N LEU A 24 27.79 -3.61 12.27
CA LEU A 24 28.16 -2.19 12.37
C LEU A 24 27.71 -1.54 13.68
N LYS A 25 26.93 -2.25 14.52
CA LYS A 25 26.41 -1.78 15.80
C LYS A 25 25.68 -0.45 15.67
N VAL A 26 24.77 -0.36 14.69
CA VAL A 26 23.91 0.82 14.51
C VAL A 26 23.09 1.10 15.78
N ASP A 27 22.88 2.38 16.07
CA ASP A 27 22.09 2.81 17.24
C ASP A 27 20.58 2.57 17.06
N VAL A 28 20.09 2.66 15.83
CA VAL A 28 18.68 2.42 15.47
C VAL A 28 18.61 1.79 14.09
N PHE A 29 17.85 0.72 13.95
CA PHE A 29 17.52 0.09 12.67
C PHE A 29 16.16 0.58 12.18
N VAL A 30 16.05 1.02 10.93
CA VAL A 30 14.79 1.49 10.33
C VAL A 30 14.47 0.66 9.11
N SER A 31 13.24 0.14 9.00
CA SER A 31 12.84 -0.58 7.80
C SER A 31 11.32 -0.56 7.53
N PRO A 32 10.91 -0.41 6.26
CA PRO A 32 9.53 -0.64 5.85
C PRO A 32 9.25 -2.08 5.36
N ALA A 33 10.28 -2.93 5.25
CA ALA A 33 10.17 -4.25 4.62
C ALA A 33 9.92 -5.36 5.68
N PRO A 34 8.79 -6.09 5.63
CA PRO A 34 8.45 -7.12 6.62
C PRO A 34 9.57 -8.14 6.86
N GLN A 35 10.21 -8.63 5.81
CA GLN A 35 11.28 -9.62 5.88
C GLN A 35 12.52 -9.07 6.60
N ALA A 36 12.88 -7.81 6.35
CA ALA A 36 13.98 -7.15 7.04
C ALA A 36 13.66 -6.90 8.51
N ILE A 37 12.41 -6.52 8.82
CA ILE A 37 11.93 -6.31 10.19
C ILE A 37 12.01 -7.61 10.99
N LEU A 38 11.54 -8.73 10.42
CA LEU A 38 11.59 -10.04 11.07
C LEU A 38 13.03 -10.51 11.28
N ALA A 39 13.90 -10.36 10.27
CA ALA A 39 15.31 -10.69 10.39
C ALA A 39 16.00 -9.85 11.48
N ALA A 40 15.73 -8.54 11.55
CA ALA A 40 16.27 -7.67 12.59
C ALA A 40 15.77 -8.09 13.98
N LYS A 41 14.46 -8.35 14.14
CA LYS A 41 13.86 -8.81 15.40
C LYS A 41 14.45 -10.14 15.90
N GLN A 42 14.88 -11.00 14.98
CA GLN A 42 15.59 -12.25 15.31
C GLN A 42 17.05 -12.00 15.69
N ALA A 43 17.74 -11.12 14.95
CA ALA A 43 19.16 -10.84 15.14
C ALA A 43 19.47 -10.05 16.42
N THR A 44 18.51 -9.28 16.95
CA THR A 44 18.74 -8.46 18.15
C THR A 44 17.48 -8.26 19.00
N LYS A 45 17.70 -8.19 20.31
CA LYS A 45 16.69 -7.79 21.31
C LYS A 45 16.97 -6.42 21.93
N THR A 46 18.09 -5.80 21.58
CA THR A 46 18.60 -4.59 22.24
C THR A 46 18.64 -3.39 21.32
N ILE A 47 19.04 -3.57 20.05
CA ILE A 47 19.06 -2.47 19.08
C ILE A 47 17.60 -2.08 18.78
N PRO A 48 17.21 -0.81 18.98
CA PRO A 48 15.90 -0.31 18.60
C PRO A 48 15.58 -0.50 17.11
N ILE A 49 14.35 -0.90 16.81
CA ILE A 49 13.83 -1.14 15.47
C ILE A 49 12.62 -0.22 15.26
N VAL A 50 12.73 0.72 14.33
CA VAL A 50 11.63 1.59 13.89
C VAL A 50 11.07 1.07 12.58
N ILE A 51 9.79 0.69 12.58
CA ILE A 51 9.12 0.12 11.41
C ILE A 51 8.24 1.15 10.70
N VAL A 52 8.07 0.99 9.39
CA VAL A 52 6.99 1.62 8.61
C VAL A 52 6.32 0.52 7.76
N THR A 53 5.61 -0.37 8.43
CA THR A 53 5.14 -1.63 7.81
C THR A 53 3.76 -1.48 7.17
N THR A 54 3.46 -2.27 6.15
CA THR A 54 2.09 -2.44 5.60
C THR A 54 1.29 -3.52 6.30
N GLU A 55 1.96 -4.40 7.06
CA GLU A 55 1.33 -5.53 7.73
C GLU A 55 0.80 -5.13 9.10
N ASP A 56 -0.12 -5.95 9.63
CA ASP A 56 -0.51 -5.87 11.04
C ASP A 56 0.66 -6.38 11.90
N PRO A 57 1.38 -5.51 12.64
CA PRO A 57 2.55 -5.92 13.38
C PRO A 57 2.19 -6.77 14.61
N VAL A 58 0.94 -6.74 15.08
CA VAL A 58 0.47 -7.59 16.17
C VAL A 58 0.21 -8.99 15.63
N ALA A 59 -0.56 -9.10 14.54
CA ALA A 59 -0.86 -10.40 13.92
C ALA A 59 0.41 -11.10 13.39
N ALA A 60 1.38 -10.33 12.90
CA ALA A 60 2.69 -10.83 12.50
C ALA A 60 3.62 -11.20 13.68
N GLY A 61 3.16 -10.99 14.93
CA GLY A 61 3.96 -11.22 16.13
C GLY A 61 5.21 -10.36 16.19
N ILE A 62 5.22 -9.18 15.55
CA ILE A 62 6.33 -8.21 15.57
C ILE A 62 6.30 -7.42 16.88
N VAL A 63 5.11 -7.02 17.34
CA VAL A 63 4.87 -6.32 18.61
C VAL A 63 3.73 -6.97 19.38
N ASP A 64 3.67 -6.78 20.70
CA ASP A 64 2.60 -7.36 21.54
C ASP A 64 1.25 -6.64 21.34
N SER A 65 1.29 -5.32 21.22
CA SER A 65 0.13 -4.48 20.91
C SER A 65 0.58 -3.17 20.29
N LEU A 66 -0.33 -2.43 19.65
CA LEU A 66 0.00 -1.09 19.15
C LEU A 66 0.28 -0.11 20.29
N ALA A 67 -0.51 -0.14 21.36
CA ALA A 67 -0.37 0.78 22.49
C ALA A 67 0.89 0.51 23.34
N ARG A 68 1.30 -0.75 23.43
CA ARG A 68 2.47 -1.21 24.19
C ARG A 68 3.18 -2.29 23.38
N PRO A 69 4.24 -1.94 22.64
CA PRO A 69 4.91 -2.90 21.76
C PRO A 69 5.66 -4.01 22.48
N GLY A 70 6.06 -3.78 23.73
CA GLY A 70 6.61 -4.80 24.64
C GLY A 70 8.10 -5.15 24.46
N GLY A 71 8.78 -4.63 23.42
CA GLY A 71 10.17 -4.96 23.14
C GLY A 71 10.97 -3.83 22.51
N ASN A 72 11.97 -4.18 21.69
CA ASN A 72 12.82 -3.22 20.98
C ASN A 72 12.22 -2.72 19.65
N VAL A 73 10.97 -3.05 19.33
CA VAL A 73 10.30 -2.67 18.07
C VAL A 73 9.21 -1.64 18.34
N THR A 74 9.17 -0.59 17.52
CA THR A 74 8.12 0.45 17.52
C THR A 74 8.00 1.07 16.12
N GLY A 75 7.21 2.14 15.95
CA GLY A 75 7.15 2.93 14.72
C GLY A 75 5.73 3.08 14.21
N LEU A 76 5.51 2.79 12.92
CA LEU A 76 4.25 2.99 12.24
C LEU A 76 3.75 1.72 11.55
N THR A 77 2.45 1.48 11.61
CA THR A 77 1.76 0.53 10.74
C THR A 77 0.84 1.28 9.77
N ARG A 78 0.92 0.92 8.49
CA ARG A 78 0.01 1.34 7.42
C ARG A 78 -1.18 0.38 7.28
N LEU A 79 -1.44 -0.43 8.32
CA LEU A 79 -2.63 -1.26 8.34
C LEU A 79 -3.86 -0.37 8.25
N THR A 80 -4.56 -0.48 7.13
CA THR A 80 -5.72 0.34 6.87
C THR A 80 -6.84 -0.55 6.32
N ARG A 81 -7.35 -1.44 7.19
CA ARG A 81 -8.39 -2.42 6.85
C ARG A 81 -9.62 -1.77 6.21
N GLU A 82 -9.89 -0.50 6.54
CA GLU A 82 -11.06 0.25 6.09
C GLU A 82 -10.90 0.91 4.72
N LEU A 83 -9.68 0.98 4.16
CA LEU A 83 -9.47 1.74 2.92
C LEU A 83 -10.09 1.07 1.69
N SER A 84 -10.25 -0.25 1.67
CA SER A 84 -10.91 -0.93 0.54
C SER A 84 -12.37 -0.47 0.40
N GLY A 85 -13.09 -0.38 1.53
CA GLY A 85 -14.42 0.21 1.58
C GLY A 85 -14.40 1.66 1.13
N LYS A 86 -13.52 2.47 1.71
CA LYS A 86 -13.45 3.89 1.39
C LYS A 86 -13.11 4.18 -0.08
N ARG A 87 -12.20 3.40 -0.68
CA ARG A 87 -11.85 3.50 -2.11
C ARG A 87 -13.02 3.14 -3.01
N LEU A 88 -13.78 2.11 -2.65
CA LEU A 88 -14.98 1.75 -3.41
C LEU A 88 -16.08 2.81 -3.29
N GLU A 89 -16.27 3.40 -2.10
CA GLU A 89 -17.15 4.56 -1.91
C GLU A 89 -16.72 5.75 -2.76
N LEU A 90 -15.44 6.14 -2.69
CA LEU A 90 -14.90 7.24 -3.47
C LEU A 90 -15.01 6.98 -4.97
N LEU A 91 -14.78 5.74 -5.43
CA LEU A 91 -14.96 5.37 -6.83
C LEU A 91 -16.43 5.49 -7.26
N LYS A 92 -17.38 5.20 -6.36
CA LYS A 92 -18.80 5.44 -6.58
C LYS A 92 -19.16 6.93 -6.55
N GLU A 93 -18.49 7.75 -5.74
CA GLU A 93 -18.62 9.21 -5.82
C GLU A 93 -18.09 9.75 -7.15
N VAL A 94 -16.97 9.20 -7.65
CA VAL A 94 -16.39 9.55 -8.97
C VAL A 94 -17.29 9.09 -10.13
N VAL A 95 -17.88 7.89 -10.03
CA VAL A 95 -18.79 7.30 -11.02
C VAL A 95 -20.10 6.86 -10.35
N PRO A 96 -21.07 7.78 -10.14
CA PRO A 96 -22.29 7.51 -9.34
C PRO A 96 -23.13 6.31 -9.77
N ARG A 97 -23.11 5.97 -11.06
CA ARG A 97 -23.92 4.88 -11.65
C ARG A 97 -23.19 3.54 -11.73
N ILE A 98 -22.05 3.41 -11.06
CA ILE A 98 -21.28 2.18 -11.13
C ILE A 98 -22.00 1.02 -10.43
N THR A 99 -22.14 -0.10 -11.15
CA THR A 99 -22.75 -1.33 -10.64
C THR A 99 -21.78 -2.51 -10.67
N ARG A 100 -20.68 -2.41 -11.44
CA ARG A 100 -19.65 -3.45 -11.55
C ARG A 100 -18.25 -2.82 -11.57
N VAL A 101 -17.36 -3.37 -10.76
CA VAL A 101 -15.95 -2.96 -10.65
C VAL A 101 -15.04 -4.15 -10.92
N GLY A 102 -14.05 -3.97 -11.78
CA GLY A 102 -12.96 -4.92 -11.94
C GLY A 102 -11.95 -4.75 -10.82
N VAL A 103 -11.51 -5.83 -10.18
CA VAL A 103 -10.44 -5.79 -9.17
C VAL A 103 -9.26 -6.57 -9.71
N LEU A 104 -8.18 -5.85 -10.02
CA LEU A 104 -6.91 -6.41 -10.48
C LEU A 104 -6.03 -6.76 -9.28
N TRP A 105 -5.65 -8.03 -9.16
CA TRP A 105 -4.92 -8.55 -8.02
C TRP A 105 -3.96 -9.68 -8.42
N THR A 106 -3.15 -10.15 -7.48
CA THR A 106 -2.19 -11.24 -7.68
C THR A 106 -2.21 -12.21 -6.50
N GLN A 107 -1.78 -13.45 -6.73
CA GLN A 107 -1.76 -14.48 -5.71
C GLN A 107 -1.01 -14.02 -4.45
N GLY A 108 -1.59 -14.28 -3.27
CA GLY A 108 -1.05 -13.85 -1.98
C GLY A 108 -1.55 -12.48 -1.51
N SER A 109 -2.22 -11.67 -2.34
CA SER A 109 -2.87 -10.44 -1.86
C SER A 109 -4.18 -10.76 -1.14
N THR A 110 -4.38 -10.24 0.08
CA THR A 110 -5.67 -10.34 0.80
C THR A 110 -6.73 -9.36 0.29
N GLY A 111 -6.31 -8.32 -0.45
CA GLY A 111 -7.15 -7.17 -0.79
C GLY A 111 -8.44 -7.50 -1.54
N LEU A 112 -8.48 -8.55 -2.38
CA LEU A 112 -9.71 -8.95 -3.08
C LEU A 112 -10.87 -9.21 -2.11
N LYS A 113 -10.62 -9.94 -1.01
CA LYS A 113 -11.65 -10.29 -0.02
C LYS A 113 -12.22 -9.05 0.67
N ASP A 114 -11.37 -8.06 0.93
CA ASP A 114 -11.78 -6.80 1.56
C ASP A 114 -12.69 -5.99 0.61
N TYR A 115 -12.37 -5.96 -0.69
CA TYR A 115 -13.24 -5.35 -1.70
C TYR A 115 -14.54 -6.12 -1.89
N GLU A 116 -14.53 -7.46 -1.86
CA GLU A 116 -15.76 -8.26 -1.92
C GLU A 116 -16.69 -7.99 -0.74
N ALA A 117 -16.15 -7.80 0.46
CA ALA A 117 -16.92 -7.43 1.65
C ALA A 117 -17.53 -6.02 1.50
N ALA A 118 -16.73 -5.04 1.10
CA ALA A 118 -17.20 -3.67 0.85
C ALA A 118 -18.25 -3.59 -0.27
N ALA A 119 -18.05 -4.34 -1.35
CA ALA A 119 -18.93 -4.34 -2.50
C ALA A 119 -20.32 -4.91 -2.17
N ARG A 120 -20.39 -5.92 -1.30
CA ARG A 120 -21.65 -6.41 -0.74
C ARG A 120 -22.42 -5.32 -0.01
N ALA A 121 -21.75 -4.54 0.85
CA ALA A 121 -22.37 -3.42 1.56
C ALA A 121 -22.85 -2.30 0.62
N LEU A 122 -22.11 -2.04 -0.46
CA LEU A 122 -22.39 -0.94 -1.41
C LEU A 122 -23.23 -1.36 -2.63
N LYS A 123 -23.67 -2.62 -2.69
CA LYS A 123 -24.42 -3.24 -3.80
C LYS A 123 -23.71 -3.10 -5.15
N VAL A 124 -22.40 -3.33 -5.16
CA VAL A 124 -21.55 -3.35 -6.36
C VAL A 124 -21.11 -4.79 -6.63
N GLN A 125 -21.07 -5.19 -7.89
CA GLN A 125 -20.55 -6.50 -8.30
C GLN A 125 -19.04 -6.41 -8.55
N ILE A 126 -18.27 -7.34 -7.99
CA ILE A 126 -16.83 -7.45 -8.25
C ILE A 126 -16.60 -8.42 -9.41
N GLN A 127 -15.84 -7.97 -10.41
CA GLN A 127 -15.22 -8.82 -11.41
C GLN A 127 -13.78 -9.05 -11.00
N SER A 128 -13.46 -10.26 -10.55
CA SER A 128 -12.09 -10.64 -10.18
C SER A 128 -11.21 -10.75 -11.43
N LEU A 129 -10.03 -10.13 -11.37
CA LEU A 129 -9.02 -10.13 -12.42
C LEU A 129 -7.68 -10.53 -11.81
N GLU A 130 -7.41 -11.84 -11.75
CA GLU A 130 -6.14 -12.35 -11.26
C GLU A 130 -5.08 -12.30 -12.36
N VAL A 131 -3.89 -11.81 -12.04
CA VAL A 131 -2.70 -11.96 -12.90
C VAL A 131 -1.58 -12.70 -12.16
N ARG A 132 -0.84 -13.53 -12.91
CA ARG A 132 0.16 -14.46 -12.37
C ARG A 132 1.48 -14.40 -13.13
N GLY A 133 2.52 -14.93 -12.49
CA GLY A 133 3.82 -15.23 -13.10
C GLY A 133 4.69 -14.01 -13.35
N PRO A 134 5.96 -14.19 -13.75
CA PRO A 134 6.86 -13.07 -14.05
C PRO A 134 6.43 -12.24 -15.27
N ASN A 135 5.62 -12.81 -16.16
CA ASN A 135 5.10 -12.19 -17.38
C ASN A 135 3.56 -12.18 -17.35
N PRO A 136 2.92 -11.23 -16.65
CA PRO A 136 1.47 -11.21 -16.51
C PRO A 136 0.77 -10.86 -17.83
N ASP A 137 -0.31 -11.60 -18.13
CA ASP A 137 -1.22 -11.30 -19.24
C ASP A 137 -2.22 -10.20 -18.82
N PHE A 138 -1.78 -8.95 -18.89
CA PHE A 138 -2.66 -7.82 -18.59
C PHE A 138 -3.70 -7.61 -19.69
N GLU A 139 -3.35 -7.82 -20.95
CA GLU A 139 -4.26 -7.63 -22.06
C GLU A 139 -5.46 -8.57 -21.97
N GLY A 140 -5.25 -9.85 -21.66
CA GLY A 140 -6.31 -10.82 -21.39
C GLY A 140 -7.18 -10.44 -20.18
N ALA A 141 -6.57 -9.97 -19.09
CA ALA A 141 -7.30 -9.50 -17.92
C ALA A 141 -8.21 -8.30 -18.27
N PHE A 142 -7.71 -7.32 -19.03
CA PHE A 142 -8.51 -6.16 -19.45
C PHE A 142 -9.54 -6.52 -20.54
N GLN A 143 -9.32 -7.54 -21.35
CA GLN A 143 -10.37 -8.07 -22.25
C GLN A 143 -11.54 -8.66 -21.45
N ALA A 144 -11.28 -9.33 -20.32
CA ALA A 144 -12.34 -9.84 -19.44
C ALA A 144 -13.19 -8.70 -18.86
N VAL A 145 -12.58 -7.57 -18.52
CA VAL A 145 -13.27 -6.33 -18.08
C VAL A 145 -14.24 -5.83 -19.15
N VAL A 146 -13.77 -5.72 -20.39
CA VAL A 146 -14.59 -5.26 -21.52
C VAL A 146 -15.75 -6.21 -21.76
N LYS A 147 -15.51 -7.53 -21.79
CA LYS A 147 -16.56 -8.55 -21.96
C LYS A 147 -17.61 -8.49 -20.84
N ALA A 148 -17.16 -8.23 -19.60
CA ALA A 148 -18.04 -8.10 -18.44
C ALA A 148 -18.75 -6.73 -18.32
N HIS A 149 -18.55 -5.81 -19.29
CA HIS A 149 -19.12 -4.46 -19.29
C HIS A 149 -18.79 -3.67 -18.01
N VAL A 150 -17.58 -3.87 -17.49
CA VAL A 150 -17.06 -3.15 -16.33
C VAL A 150 -16.66 -1.74 -16.76
N SER A 151 -17.05 -0.73 -16.00
CA SER A 151 -16.73 0.68 -16.27
C SER A 151 -15.68 1.28 -15.33
N ALA A 152 -15.21 0.53 -14.33
CA ALA A 152 -14.15 0.97 -13.43
C ALA A 152 -13.27 -0.16 -12.94
N LEU A 153 -12.05 0.20 -12.55
CA LEU A 153 -11.03 -0.73 -12.11
C LEU A 153 -10.45 -0.30 -10.77
N ILE A 154 -10.26 -1.25 -9.87
CA ILE A 154 -9.43 -1.11 -8.68
C ILE A 154 -8.19 -1.99 -8.85
N THR A 155 -7.00 -1.43 -8.58
CA THR A 155 -5.76 -2.21 -8.55
C THR A 155 -5.28 -2.39 -7.12
N VAL A 156 -5.25 -3.65 -6.66
CA VAL A 156 -4.79 -4.01 -5.31
C VAL A 156 -3.28 -3.83 -5.21
N ASN A 157 -2.80 -3.30 -4.08
CA ASN A 157 -1.38 -3.13 -3.84
C ASN A 157 -0.66 -4.49 -3.78
N SER A 158 0.42 -4.61 -4.54
CA SER A 158 1.38 -5.70 -4.39
C SER A 158 2.73 -5.29 -4.96
N ALA A 159 3.82 -5.80 -4.37
CA ALA A 159 5.16 -5.59 -4.90
C ALA A 159 5.29 -6.06 -6.37
N PHE A 160 4.50 -7.07 -6.76
CA PHE A 160 4.45 -7.57 -8.14
C PHE A 160 3.85 -6.53 -9.11
N LEU A 161 2.64 -6.04 -8.83
CA LEU A 161 1.93 -5.10 -9.71
C LEU A 161 2.57 -3.72 -9.77
N LEU A 162 3.25 -3.31 -8.68
CA LEU A 162 4.00 -2.05 -8.61
C LEU A 162 5.19 -1.98 -9.58
N ARG A 163 5.55 -3.08 -10.23
CA ARG A 163 6.55 -3.09 -11.33
C ARG A 163 5.97 -2.64 -12.67
N TYR A 164 4.65 -2.53 -12.79
CA TYR A 164 3.96 -2.23 -14.05
C TYR A 164 2.95 -1.06 -13.96
N PRO A 165 3.20 0.03 -13.20
CA PRO A 165 2.20 1.06 -12.97
C PRO A 165 1.74 1.73 -14.27
N LYS A 166 2.69 2.05 -15.16
CA LYS A 166 2.41 2.66 -16.46
C LYS A 166 1.59 1.75 -17.36
N ARG A 167 1.96 0.48 -17.50
CA ARG A 167 1.24 -0.46 -18.37
C ARG A 167 -0.20 -0.67 -17.91
N ILE A 168 -0.41 -0.79 -16.59
CA ILE A 168 -1.76 -0.92 -16.01
C ILE A 168 -2.58 0.35 -16.21
N ALA A 169 -1.99 1.54 -16.01
CA ALA A 169 -2.65 2.82 -16.27
C ALA A 169 -3.03 3.00 -17.74
N ASP A 170 -2.09 2.75 -18.67
CA ASP A 170 -2.33 2.88 -20.10
C ASP A 170 -3.46 1.94 -20.59
N LEU A 171 -3.53 0.71 -20.05
CA LEU A 171 -4.62 -0.22 -20.35
C LEU A 171 -5.97 0.25 -19.79
N ALA A 172 -6.00 0.84 -18.58
CA ALA A 172 -7.23 1.43 -18.04
C ALA A 172 -7.72 2.60 -18.89
N ILE A 173 -6.82 3.48 -19.34
CA ILE A 173 -7.14 4.59 -20.24
C ILE A 173 -7.65 4.08 -21.59
N LYS A 174 -6.94 3.13 -22.20
CA LYS A 174 -7.31 2.53 -23.49
C LYS A 174 -8.72 1.95 -23.48
N ASN A 175 -9.12 1.34 -22.36
CA ASN A 175 -10.44 0.76 -22.17
C ASN A 175 -11.46 1.73 -21.52
N ARG A 176 -11.10 3.01 -21.37
CA ARG A 176 -11.93 4.07 -20.77
C ARG A 176 -12.50 3.72 -19.39
N LEU A 177 -11.70 3.04 -18.57
CA LEU A 177 -12.09 2.65 -17.22
C LEU A 177 -11.80 3.80 -16.25
N ALA A 178 -12.75 4.09 -15.37
CA ALA A 178 -12.47 4.91 -14.21
C ALA A 178 -11.58 4.11 -13.23
N SER A 179 -10.29 4.41 -13.15
CA SER A 179 -9.37 3.62 -12.32
C SER A 179 -9.11 4.25 -10.95
N MET A 180 -9.16 3.40 -9.92
CA MET A 180 -8.82 3.71 -8.53
C MET A 180 -7.63 2.84 -8.11
N TYR A 181 -6.62 3.45 -7.50
CA TYR A 181 -5.38 2.79 -7.10
C TYR A 181 -5.14 2.92 -5.61
N GLU A 182 -4.55 1.88 -5.01
CA GLU A 182 -4.13 1.90 -3.61
C GLU A 182 -2.81 2.65 -3.38
N GLN A 183 -2.13 3.04 -4.45
CA GLN A 183 -0.85 3.73 -4.43
C GLN A 183 -0.84 4.90 -5.41
N ARG A 184 -0.28 6.03 -4.96
CA ARG A 184 -0.18 7.27 -5.73
C ARG A 184 0.65 7.14 -7.00
N GLN A 185 1.65 6.24 -6.99
CA GLN A 185 2.55 5.97 -8.10
C GLN A 185 1.82 5.60 -9.40
N TYR A 186 0.64 4.99 -9.31
CA TYR A 186 -0.18 4.71 -10.49
C TYR A 186 -0.75 5.98 -11.13
N VAL A 187 -1.17 6.95 -10.33
CA VAL A 187 -1.68 8.24 -10.80
C VAL A 187 -0.56 9.07 -11.43
N GLU A 188 0.63 9.04 -10.82
CA GLU A 188 1.85 9.63 -11.37
C GLU A 188 2.24 9.00 -12.72
N ALA A 189 1.98 7.70 -12.88
CA ALA A 189 2.18 6.99 -14.15
C ALA A 189 1.05 7.20 -15.17
N GLY A 190 0.04 8.03 -14.87
CA GLY A 190 -1.08 8.37 -15.77
C GLY A 190 -2.44 7.82 -15.35
N GLY A 191 -2.53 7.05 -14.27
CA GLY A 191 -3.79 6.56 -13.71
C GLY A 191 -4.74 7.68 -13.26
N LEU A 192 -6.02 7.36 -13.07
CA LEU A 192 -7.06 8.34 -12.77
C LEU A 192 -7.06 8.81 -11.31
N VAL A 193 -7.35 7.93 -10.34
CA VAL A 193 -7.50 8.31 -8.92
C VAL A 193 -6.71 7.38 -8.01
N SER A 194 -6.12 7.90 -6.93
CA SER A 194 -5.61 7.09 -5.83
C SER A 194 -6.08 7.61 -4.48
N TYR A 195 -6.26 6.70 -3.53
CA TYR A 195 -6.46 7.05 -2.13
C TYR A 195 -5.58 6.17 -1.24
N ALA A 196 -4.64 6.79 -0.52
CA ALA A 196 -3.65 6.07 0.28
C ALA A 196 -3.20 6.88 1.49
N ALA A 197 -2.61 6.21 2.49
CA ALA A 197 -1.86 6.91 3.52
C ALA A 197 -0.65 7.64 2.89
N SER A 198 -0.29 8.81 3.42
CA SER A 198 0.86 9.55 2.92
C SER A 198 2.16 8.87 3.37
N ASP A 199 2.92 8.30 2.43
CA ASP A 199 4.21 7.69 2.72
C ASP A 199 5.20 8.74 3.23
N ALA A 200 5.23 9.92 2.61
CA ALA A 200 6.11 11.01 3.02
C ALA A 200 5.83 11.46 4.47
N ASP A 201 4.55 11.51 4.85
CA ASP A 201 4.15 11.80 6.23
C ASP A 201 4.57 10.68 7.20
N SER A 202 4.33 9.43 6.81
CA SER A 202 4.69 8.26 7.61
C SER A 202 6.20 8.18 7.88
N PHE A 203 7.05 8.42 6.88
CA PHE A 203 8.50 8.41 7.06
C PHE A 203 9.02 9.64 7.81
N ARG A 204 8.40 10.82 7.64
CA ARG A 204 8.69 11.98 8.51
C ARG A 204 8.36 11.67 9.96
N ARG A 205 7.24 10.97 10.20
CA ARG A 205 6.87 10.55 11.55
C ARG A 205 7.82 9.48 12.09
N ALA A 206 8.27 8.54 11.28
CA ALA A 206 9.28 7.56 11.67
C ALA A 206 10.59 8.24 12.12
N ALA A 207 11.01 9.33 11.47
CA ALA A 207 12.18 10.10 11.89
C ALA A 207 12.01 10.70 13.31
N VAL A 208 10.79 11.06 13.71
CA VAL A 208 10.50 11.51 15.09
C VAL A 208 10.66 10.36 16.10
N PHE A 209 10.31 9.12 15.73
CA PHE A 209 10.58 7.96 16.59
C PHE A 209 12.08 7.73 16.74
N VAL A 210 12.84 7.82 15.65
CA VAL A 210 14.31 7.71 15.69
C VAL A 210 14.91 8.77 16.61
N ASP A 211 14.50 10.03 16.45
CA ASP A 211 14.96 11.14 17.30
C ASP A 211 14.67 10.89 18.80
N LYS A 212 13.43 10.50 19.14
CA LYS A 212 13.07 10.16 20.53
C LYS A 212 13.95 9.04 21.09
N ILE A 213 14.21 8.00 20.30
CA ILE A 213 15.00 6.84 20.71
C ILE A 213 16.47 7.24 20.93
N LEU A 214 17.04 8.03 20.02
CA LEU A 214 18.40 8.55 20.17
C LEU A 214 18.53 9.48 21.39
N ASN A 215 17.44 10.13 21.79
CA ASN A 215 17.34 10.91 23.03
C ASN A 215 16.95 10.08 24.27
N GLY A 216 16.99 8.74 24.19
CA GLY A 216 16.86 7.84 25.34
C GLY A 216 15.45 7.27 25.58
N ALA A 217 14.46 7.57 24.74
CA ALA A 217 13.15 6.93 24.82
C ALA A 217 13.24 5.43 24.47
N LYS A 218 12.56 4.59 25.24
CA LYS A 218 12.54 3.14 24.99
C LYS A 218 11.46 2.79 23.97
N PRO A 219 11.76 1.97 22.94
CA PRO A 219 10.75 1.52 21.97
C PRO A 219 9.50 0.91 22.60
N ALA A 220 9.65 0.17 23.70
CA ALA A 220 8.53 -0.46 24.42
C ALA A 220 7.51 0.55 24.99
N ASP A 221 7.93 1.79 25.23
CA ASP A 221 7.09 2.88 25.76
C ASP A 221 6.55 3.80 24.65
N LEU A 222 6.94 3.56 23.39
CA LEU A 222 6.49 4.31 22.22
C LEU A 222 5.42 3.50 21.50
N PRO A 223 4.14 3.91 21.53
CA PRO A 223 3.09 3.22 20.79
C PRO A 223 3.39 3.15 19.30
N VAL A 224 3.06 2.02 18.66
CA VAL A 224 3.00 1.95 17.20
C VAL A 224 1.82 2.78 16.72
N GLU A 225 2.10 3.73 15.83
CA GLU A 225 1.10 4.67 15.32
C GLU A 225 0.51 4.22 13.99
N GLN A 226 -0.74 4.62 13.75
CA GLN A 226 -1.42 4.48 12.46
C GLN A 226 -1.36 5.81 11.70
N PRO A 227 -1.46 5.79 10.36
CA PRO A 227 -1.44 7.01 9.56
C PRO A 227 -2.63 7.91 9.91
N THR A 228 -2.35 9.20 10.10
CA THR A 228 -3.36 10.24 10.31
C THR A 228 -3.57 11.09 9.06
N LYS A 229 -2.60 11.09 8.14
CA LYS A 229 -2.67 11.81 6.86
C LYS A 229 -2.87 10.85 5.70
N PHE A 230 -3.93 11.11 4.93
CA PHE A 230 -4.26 10.40 3.70
C PHE A 230 -4.24 11.36 2.52
N GLU A 231 -3.89 10.84 1.35
CA GLU A 231 -3.84 11.59 0.10
C GLU A 231 -4.89 11.03 -0.85
N PHE A 232 -5.77 11.91 -1.31
CA PHE A 232 -6.67 11.67 -2.42
C PHE A 232 -6.17 12.43 -3.64
N VAL A 233 -5.72 11.69 -4.65
CA VAL A 233 -5.07 12.29 -5.83
C VAL A 233 -5.90 11.98 -7.05
N ILE A 234 -6.20 13.01 -7.86
CA ILE A 234 -7.01 12.91 -9.07
C ILE A 234 -6.21 13.46 -10.24
N ASN A 235 -6.13 12.69 -11.32
CA ASN A 235 -5.55 13.12 -12.58
C ASN A 235 -6.63 13.63 -13.54
N LEU A 236 -6.77 14.95 -13.61
CA LEU A 236 -7.76 15.61 -14.47
C LEU A 236 -7.48 15.41 -15.97
N LYS A 237 -6.21 15.24 -16.35
CA LYS A 237 -5.85 14.92 -17.74
C LYS A 237 -6.39 13.54 -18.12
N THR A 238 -6.22 12.56 -17.24
CA THR A 238 -6.75 11.22 -17.44
C THR A 238 -8.28 11.21 -17.45
N ALA A 239 -8.92 11.94 -16.54
CA ALA A 239 -10.39 12.10 -16.53
C ALA A 239 -10.90 12.59 -17.90
N LYS A 240 -10.27 13.63 -18.46
CA LYS A 240 -10.58 14.15 -19.80
C LYS A 240 -10.35 13.10 -20.90
N GLN A 241 -9.25 12.35 -20.85
CA GLN A 241 -8.91 11.33 -21.86
C GLN A 241 -9.95 10.19 -21.93
N ILE A 242 -10.50 9.78 -20.78
CA ILE A 242 -11.52 8.73 -20.74
C ILE A 242 -12.95 9.28 -20.89
N GLY A 243 -13.11 10.60 -21.04
CA GLY A 243 -14.43 11.25 -21.16
C GLY A 243 -15.21 11.32 -19.85
N LEU A 244 -14.53 11.31 -18.70
CA LEU A 244 -15.13 11.38 -17.38
C LEU A 244 -15.09 12.81 -16.84
N THR A 245 -16.24 13.33 -16.44
CA THR A 245 -16.33 14.58 -15.66
C THR A 245 -16.31 14.22 -14.18
N ILE A 246 -15.33 14.72 -13.44
CA ILE A 246 -15.22 14.49 -12.00
C ILE A 246 -16.26 15.36 -11.27
N PRO A 247 -17.11 14.79 -10.41
CA PRO A 247 -18.09 15.56 -9.67
C PRO A 247 -17.44 16.63 -8.76
N PRO A 248 -18.02 17.85 -8.64
CA PRO A 248 -17.42 18.93 -7.86
C PRO A 248 -17.18 18.60 -6.38
N ASN A 249 -18.06 17.81 -5.76
CA ASN A 249 -17.91 17.35 -4.38
C ASN A 249 -16.68 16.44 -4.19
N VAL A 250 -16.25 15.76 -5.25
CA VAL A 250 -15.03 14.93 -5.25
C VAL A 250 -13.79 15.81 -5.43
N LEU A 251 -13.86 16.84 -6.26
CA LEU A 251 -12.76 17.79 -6.48
C LEU A 251 -12.45 18.67 -5.26
N ALA A 252 -13.45 18.91 -4.40
CA ALA A 252 -13.32 19.78 -3.24
C ALA A 252 -12.64 19.10 -2.02
N ARG A 253 -12.19 17.85 -2.15
CA ARG A 253 -11.56 17.06 -1.07
C ARG A 253 -10.05 17.25 -1.00
#